data_AF-A0A7C4IEL8-F1
#
_entry.id   AF-A0A7C4IEL8-F1
#
_cell.length_a   1.000
_cell.length_b   1.000
_cell.length_c   1.000
_cell.angle_alpha   90.00
_cell.angle_beta   90.00
_cell.angle_gamma   90.00
#
_symmetry.space_group_name_H-M   'P 1'
#
loop_
_entity.id
_entity.type
_entity.pdbx_description
1 polymer ?
#
loop_
_entity_poly.entity_id
_entity_poly.type
_entity_poly.pdbx_seq_one_letter_code
_entity_poly.pdbx_strand_id
1 'polypeptide(L)'
;MADNDTPIERRLAAEQKALAFALRTLVRRAPIVCGETETVRAALMRMRAEGVGSIVIVDGAQRPVGIFTERDLIEVALDGKMDGAIGAVMTRDPLTLAADTPAYEAALAMIEHRIRHVLVTEGQTLVGVVSERDLFSLQRLGLGELTMEIRLAREIDTLAALAARVRRLTKLLVDQGVAAEPLTLYVSLLNDRICQRIIEIVRKRYAWDRIGWCWLAFGSEGRLEQTFATDQDNGLLFEAAASAGEVRAQLLPFARAVNEALDACGYPLCKGNVMASNPDLCLSFGEWQAKLEGWLANSDPKALLDAAICFDFRALAGDARLAETLREWFLARTRARPNFLRLLAENALQARPPLARWRDFVTEPDGTINLKLYGVRPFVDCARIVALAHGLPATGTAARLRAAAAAGALPEREAEATVAAFFFVQQVRLRHQAALDNLTDENANRIDPNRLNELDRRTLKEAFRLERDMQSRLAMDYQLR
;
A
#
# COMPACT_ATOMS: atom_id res chain seq x y z
N MET A 1 18.33 -28.98 34.84
CA MET A 1 19.54 -29.28 34.06
C MET A 1 19.39 -28.59 32.72
N ALA A 2 20.44 -27.89 32.32
CA ALA A 2 20.46 -26.87 31.28
C ALA A 2 20.16 -27.39 29.86
N ASP A 3 19.39 -26.60 29.10
CA ASP A 3 19.81 -25.99 27.82
C ASP A 3 18.85 -24.79 27.59
N ASN A 4 19.33 -23.54 27.76
CA ASN A 4 19.93 -22.66 26.75
C ASN A 4 18.96 -22.28 25.63
N ASP A 5 18.30 -21.13 25.77
CA ASP A 5 18.11 -20.26 24.60
C ASP A 5 18.93 -18.99 24.86
N THR A 6 20.01 -18.85 24.11
CA THR A 6 20.99 -17.77 24.08
C THR A 6 20.45 -16.49 23.41
N PRO A 7 21.16 -15.34 23.52
CA PRO A 7 20.84 -14.09 22.80
C PRO A 7 20.76 -14.21 21.26
N ILE A 8 21.14 -15.37 20.71
CA ILE A 8 21.15 -15.72 19.29
C ILE A 8 19.81 -16.39 18.87
N GLU A 9 19.17 -17.20 19.72
CA GLU A 9 17.87 -17.83 19.41
C GLU A 9 16.69 -16.84 19.38
N ARG A 10 16.77 -15.75 20.16
CA ARG A 10 15.80 -14.63 20.08
C ARG A 10 16.01 -13.73 18.86
N ARG A 11 17.22 -13.73 18.29
CA ARG A 11 17.58 -13.05 17.03
C ARG A 11 17.04 -13.82 15.81
N LEU A 12 17.12 -15.16 15.85
CA LEU A 12 16.58 -16.10 14.86
C LEU A 12 15.04 -16.12 14.75
N ALA A 13 14.30 -15.94 15.85
CA ALA A 13 12.83 -15.87 15.84
C ALA A 13 12.30 -14.51 15.30
N ALA A 14 13.12 -13.44 15.40
CA ALA A 14 12.85 -12.13 14.82
C ALA A 14 13.21 -12.07 13.32
N GLU A 15 14.12 -12.94 12.86
CA GLU A 15 14.49 -13.15 11.44
C GLU A 15 13.33 -13.81 10.66
N GLN A 16 12.62 -14.77 11.25
CA GLN A 16 11.60 -15.59 10.57
C GLN A 16 10.31 -14.87 10.06
N LYS A 17 10.00 -13.63 10.48
CA LYS A 17 8.72 -12.96 10.12
C LYS A 17 8.80 -11.85 9.06
N ALA A 18 9.98 -11.24 8.83
CA ALA A 18 10.23 -10.33 7.69
C ALA A 18 10.16 -11.04 6.32
N LEU A 19 9.99 -12.33 6.41
CA LEU A 19 10.26 -13.32 5.42
C LEU A 19 8.98 -14.05 4.97
N ALA A 20 7.82 -13.71 5.55
CA ALA A 20 6.54 -14.33 5.22
C ALA A 20 5.84 -13.73 3.97
N PHE A 21 6.43 -12.70 3.35
CA PHE A 21 5.89 -12.08 2.12
C PHE A 21 6.32 -12.86 0.89
N ALA A 22 5.42 -13.00 -0.08
CA ALA A 22 5.73 -13.63 -1.37
C ALA A 22 6.81 -12.85 -2.13
N LEU A 23 7.77 -13.54 -2.75
CA LEU A 23 8.87 -12.92 -3.49
C LEU A 23 8.41 -11.94 -4.58
N ARG A 24 7.23 -12.13 -5.16
CA ARG A 24 6.62 -11.19 -6.12
C ARG A 24 6.55 -9.75 -5.60
N THR A 25 6.44 -9.55 -4.28
CA THR A 25 6.36 -8.20 -3.70
C THR A 25 7.72 -7.51 -3.64
N LEU A 26 8.81 -8.26 -3.81
CA LEU A 26 10.19 -7.76 -3.82
C LEU A 26 10.74 -7.59 -5.23
N VAL A 27 10.08 -8.16 -6.25
CA VAL A 27 10.42 -7.96 -7.67
C VAL A 27 9.99 -6.57 -8.10
N ARG A 28 10.95 -5.65 -8.22
CA ARG A 28 10.71 -4.24 -8.56
C ARG A 28 10.75 -3.91 -10.06
N ARG A 29 11.28 -4.83 -10.86
CA ARG A 29 11.49 -4.65 -12.31
C ARG A 29 11.54 -5.99 -13.03
N ALA A 30 11.33 -5.95 -14.34
CA ALA A 30 11.56 -7.12 -15.20
C ALA A 30 13.03 -7.59 -15.11
N PRO A 31 13.28 -8.91 -15.17
CA PRO A 31 14.62 -9.46 -15.12
C PRO A 31 15.43 -9.01 -16.34
N ILE A 32 16.68 -8.62 -16.12
CA ILE A 32 17.61 -8.33 -17.21
C ILE A 32 18.22 -9.65 -17.65
N VAL A 33 18.03 -9.98 -18.94
CA VAL A 33 18.42 -11.29 -19.50
C VAL A 33 19.40 -11.16 -20.67
N CYS A 34 20.13 -12.23 -20.98
CA CYS A 34 20.98 -12.40 -22.17
C CYS A 34 20.97 -13.87 -22.66
N GLY A 35 21.44 -14.11 -23.89
CA GLY A 35 21.62 -15.46 -24.46
C GLY A 35 23.00 -16.08 -24.16
N GLU A 36 23.09 -17.41 -24.17
CA GLU A 36 24.33 -18.15 -23.84
C GLU A 36 25.53 -17.80 -24.73
N THR A 37 25.29 -17.40 -25.98
CA THR A 37 26.34 -17.08 -26.97
C THR A 37 26.78 -15.61 -26.93
N GLU A 38 26.12 -14.75 -26.15
CA GLU A 38 26.54 -13.37 -25.98
C GLU A 38 27.90 -13.30 -25.27
N THR A 39 28.70 -12.27 -25.55
CA THR A 39 29.99 -12.11 -24.87
C THR A 39 29.83 -11.57 -23.47
N VAL A 40 30.75 -11.90 -22.57
CA VAL A 40 30.77 -11.33 -21.21
C VAL A 40 30.80 -9.79 -21.26
N ARG A 41 31.57 -9.21 -22.18
CA ARG A 41 31.61 -7.75 -22.40
C ARG A 41 30.24 -7.16 -22.75
N ALA A 42 29.47 -7.80 -23.63
CA ALA A 42 28.14 -7.31 -24.01
C ALA A 42 27.16 -7.37 -22.83
N ALA A 43 27.19 -8.46 -22.07
CA ALA A 43 26.39 -8.63 -20.87
C ALA A 43 26.71 -7.58 -19.79
N LEU A 44 28.00 -7.28 -19.56
CA LEU A 44 28.42 -6.24 -18.62
C LEU A 44 27.99 -4.83 -19.03
N MET A 45 28.04 -4.52 -20.33
CA MET A 45 27.53 -3.24 -20.84
C MET A 45 26.02 -3.11 -20.56
N ARG A 46 25.26 -4.20 -20.72
CA ARG A 46 23.83 -4.23 -20.38
C ARG A 46 23.61 -4.06 -18.88
N MET A 47 24.35 -4.79 -18.05
CA MET A 47 24.31 -4.65 -16.59
C MET A 47 24.56 -3.20 -16.15
N ARG A 48 25.56 -2.54 -16.75
CA ARG A 48 25.89 -1.14 -16.46
C ARG A 48 24.80 -0.16 -16.92
N ALA A 49 24.24 -0.35 -18.11
CA ALA A 49 23.19 0.52 -18.63
C ALA A 49 21.91 0.46 -17.77
N GLU A 50 21.58 -0.73 -17.27
CA GLU A 50 20.40 -0.99 -16.45
C GLU A 50 20.64 -0.76 -14.94
N GLY A 51 21.89 -0.50 -14.54
CA GLY A 51 22.30 -0.30 -13.15
C GLY A 51 22.06 -1.52 -12.27
N VAL A 52 22.33 -2.73 -12.78
CA VAL A 52 22.12 -4.01 -12.08
C VAL A 52 23.43 -4.76 -11.84
N GLY A 53 23.53 -5.47 -10.71
CA GLY A 53 24.72 -6.25 -10.33
C GLY A 53 24.72 -7.71 -10.79
N SER A 54 23.70 -8.13 -11.53
CA SER A 54 23.57 -9.48 -12.10
C SER A 54 22.77 -9.47 -13.40
N ILE A 55 23.01 -10.46 -14.25
CA ILE A 55 22.25 -10.75 -15.47
C ILE A 55 21.93 -12.23 -15.55
N VAL A 56 20.73 -12.56 -16.00
CA VAL A 56 20.27 -13.95 -16.14
C VAL A 56 20.50 -14.41 -17.57
N ILE A 57 21.02 -15.61 -17.74
CA ILE A 57 21.20 -16.23 -19.05
C ILE A 57 19.99 -17.12 -19.29
N VAL A 58 19.34 -16.95 -20.45
CA VAL A 58 18.13 -17.70 -20.83
C VAL A 58 18.34 -18.50 -22.12
N ASP A 59 17.61 -19.60 -22.27
CA ASP A 59 17.57 -20.38 -23.50
C ASP A 59 16.64 -19.76 -24.57
N GLY A 60 16.54 -20.42 -25.73
CA GLY A 60 15.65 -19.99 -26.81
C GLY A 60 14.15 -19.97 -26.46
N ALA A 61 13.75 -20.58 -25.34
CA ALA A 61 12.40 -20.58 -24.79
C ALA A 61 12.24 -19.62 -23.59
N GLN A 62 13.20 -18.73 -23.35
CA GLN A 62 13.23 -17.78 -22.22
C GLN A 62 13.30 -18.41 -20.83
N ARG A 63 13.74 -19.67 -20.73
CA ARG A 63 13.95 -20.33 -19.43
C ARG A 63 15.33 -19.99 -18.89
N PRO A 64 15.46 -19.69 -17.58
CA PRO A 64 16.75 -19.38 -16.99
C PRO A 64 17.66 -20.63 -17.00
N VAL A 65 18.81 -20.52 -17.66
CA VAL A 65 19.83 -21.59 -17.76
C VAL A 65 21.14 -21.23 -17.04
N GLY A 66 21.30 -19.95 -16.69
CA GLY A 66 22.45 -19.48 -15.91
C GLY A 66 22.25 -18.11 -15.29
N ILE A 67 23.17 -17.74 -14.40
CA ILE A 67 23.30 -16.38 -13.88
C ILE A 67 24.77 -15.95 -13.92
N PHE A 68 25.00 -14.67 -14.19
CA PHE A 68 26.30 -14.02 -14.11
C PHE A 68 26.20 -12.76 -13.24
N THR A 69 27.17 -12.59 -12.35
CA THR A 69 27.18 -11.54 -11.33
C THR A 69 28.51 -10.77 -11.33
N GLU A 70 28.55 -9.62 -10.66
CA GLU A 70 29.78 -8.86 -10.43
C GLU A 70 30.89 -9.67 -9.72
N ARG A 71 30.55 -10.75 -9.02
CA ARG A 71 31.56 -11.63 -8.40
C ARG A 71 32.28 -12.46 -9.46
N ASP A 72 31.52 -13.02 -10.41
CA ASP A 72 32.04 -13.87 -11.48
C ASP A 72 32.97 -13.08 -12.41
N LEU A 73 32.72 -11.77 -12.53
CA LEU A 73 33.59 -10.84 -13.26
C LEU A 73 35.05 -10.87 -12.79
N ILE A 74 35.29 -11.03 -11.48
CA ILE A 74 36.66 -11.01 -10.95
C ILE A 74 37.47 -12.17 -11.53
N GLU A 75 36.90 -13.38 -11.53
CA GLU A 75 37.55 -14.57 -12.08
C GLU A 75 37.71 -14.48 -13.61
N VAL A 76 36.67 -14.00 -14.31
CA VAL A 76 36.73 -13.82 -15.77
C VAL A 76 37.76 -12.79 -16.20
N ALA A 77 37.90 -11.70 -15.44
CA ALA A 77 38.89 -10.66 -15.71
C ALA A 77 40.32 -11.17 -15.49
N LEU A 78 40.54 -11.95 -14.43
CA LEU A 78 41.84 -12.59 -14.15
C LEU A 78 42.22 -13.63 -15.23
N ASP A 79 41.24 -14.36 -15.75
CA ASP A 79 41.42 -15.35 -16.81
C ASP A 79 41.50 -14.75 -18.23
N GLY A 80 41.27 -13.44 -18.39
CA GLY A 80 41.29 -12.76 -19.69
C GLY A 80 40.16 -13.18 -20.64
N LYS A 81 39.05 -13.72 -20.14
CA LYS A 81 37.95 -14.31 -20.94
C LYS A 81 36.81 -13.32 -21.30
N MET A 82 37.09 -12.03 -21.30
CA MET A 82 36.08 -10.96 -21.45
C MET A 82 35.33 -10.99 -22.79
N ASP A 83 35.96 -11.51 -23.84
CA ASP A 83 35.38 -11.62 -25.19
C ASP A 83 34.81 -13.03 -25.48
N GLY A 84 34.90 -13.95 -24.52
CA GLY A 84 34.32 -15.28 -24.60
C GLY A 84 32.80 -15.28 -24.36
N ALA A 85 32.16 -16.38 -24.75
CA ALA A 85 30.72 -16.58 -24.53
C ALA A 85 30.39 -16.63 -23.04
N ILE A 86 29.38 -15.88 -22.61
CA ILE A 86 28.95 -15.82 -21.22
C ILE A 86 28.46 -17.17 -20.72
N GLY A 87 27.90 -18.02 -21.60
CA GLY A 87 27.51 -19.39 -21.27
C GLY A 87 28.67 -20.29 -20.81
N ALA A 88 29.92 -19.92 -21.10
CA ALA A 88 31.11 -20.64 -20.65
C ALA A 88 31.56 -20.25 -19.23
N VAL A 89 31.08 -19.11 -18.72
CA VAL A 89 31.50 -18.53 -17.43
C VAL A 89 30.33 -18.22 -16.50
N MET A 90 29.09 -18.50 -16.91
CA MET A 90 27.91 -18.39 -16.06
C MET A 90 27.88 -19.50 -15.02
N THR A 91 27.24 -19.21 -13.89
CA THR A 91 26.81 -20.26 -12.97
C THR A 91 25.62 -20.96 -13.62
N ARG A 92 25.79 -22.24 -13.98
CA ARG A 92 24.74 -23.09 -14.56
C ARG A 92 23.75 -23.54 -13.49
N ASP A 93 22.51 -23.76 -13.92
CA ASP A 93 21.41 -24.22 -13.07
C ASP A 93 21.22 -23.34 -11.82
N PRO A 94 20.95 -22.03 -12.02
CA PRO A 94 20.80 -21.09 -10.91
C PRO A 94 19.55 -21.43 -10.10
N LEU A 95 19.64 -21.27 -8.79
CA LEU A 95 18.50 -21.53 -7.91
C LEU A 95 17.30 -20.65 -8.29
N THR A 96 16.17 -21.30 -8.54
CA THR A 96 14.88 -20.67 -8.81
C THR A 96 13.91 -20.91 -7.65
N LEU A 97 13.11 -19.91 -7.33
CA LEU A 97 12.03 -19.96 -6.34
C LEU A 97 10.75 -19.41 -6.95
N ALA A 98 9.60 -19.94 -6.54
CA ALA A 98 8.32 -19.50 -7.07
C ALA A 98 7.98 -18.08 -6.60
N ALA A 99 7.20 -17.34 -7.39
CA ALA A 99 6.86 -15.95 -7.08
C ALA A 99 5.98 -15.78 -5.82
N ASP A 100 5.29 -16.84 -5.40
CA ASP A 100 4.52 -16.93 -4.16
C ASP A 100 5.36 -17.43 -2.97
N THR A 101 6.58 -17.92 -3.20
CA THR A 101 7.51 -18.34 -2.16
C THR A 101 7.75 -17.22 -1.15
N PRO A 102 7.66 -17.49 0.16
CA PRO A 102 7.99 -16.52 1.19
C PRO A 102 9.45 -16.05 1.11
N ALA A 103 9.71 -14.77 1.35
CA ALA A 103 11.03 -14.18 1.34
C ALA A 103 12.04 -14.83 2.31
N TYR A 104 11.64 -15.60 3.35
CA TYR A 104 12.61 -16.37 4.20
C TYR A 104 13.22 -17.47 3.40
N GLU A 105 12.42 -18.13 2.58
CA GLU A 105 12.90 -19.27 1.84
C GLU A 105 13.97 -18.79 0.86
N ALA A 106 13.82 -17.59 0.28
CA ALA A 106 14.89 -16.94 -0.47
C ALA A 106 16.12 -16.59 0.38
N ALA A 107 15.95 -16.00 1.56
CA ALA A 107 17.07 -15.67 2.43
C ALA A 107 17.85 -16.92 2.91
N LEU A 108 17.13 -17.97 3.29
CA LEU A 108 17.71 -19.24 3.71
C LEU A 108 18.45 -19.92 2.55
N ALA A 109 17.84 -19.95 1.36
CA ALA A 109 18.47 -20.58 0.21
C ALA A 109 19.72 -19.82 -0.26
N MET A 110 19.74 -18.48 -0.14
CA MET A 110 20.95 -17.68 -0.36
C MET A 110 22.10 -18.10 0.57
N ILE A 111 21.81 -18.35 1.85
CA ILE A 111 22.79 -18.79 2.85
C ILE A 111 23.26 -20.22 2.57
N GLU A 112 22.32 -21.15 2.37
CA GLU A 112 22.59 -22.57 2.16
C GLU A 112 23.45 -22.81 0.92
N HIS A 113 23.07 -22.19 -0.19
CA HIS A 113 23.79 -22.32 -1.45
C HIS A 113 24.95 -21.34 -1.61
N ARG A 114 25.20 -20.45 -0.61
CA ARG A 114 26.24 -19.41 -0.61
C ARG A 114 26.18 -18.48 -1.83
N ILE A 115 24.96 -18.09 -2.21
CA ILE A 115 24.65 -17.20 -3.34
C ILE A 115 23.98 -15.91 -2.83
N ARG A 116 23.99 -14.86 -3.65
CA ARG A 116 23.44 -13.53 -3.26
C ARG A 116 22.21 -13.11 -4.06
N HIS A 117 21.78 -13.95 -4.99
CA HIS A 117 20.66 -13.72 -5.88
C HIS A 117 19.86 -15.00 -6.00
N VAL A 118 18.54 -14.88 -5.99
CA VAL A 118 17.62 -15.95 -6.36
C VAL A 118 16.80 -15.51 -7.56
N LEU A 119 16.55 -16.45 -8.47
CA LEU A 119 15.67 -16.21 -9.60
C LEU A 119 14.24 -16.49 -9.17
N VAL A 120 13.33 -15.58 -9.49
CA VAL A 120 11.91 -15.72 -9.17
C VAL A 120 11.16 -16.16 -10.41
N THR A 121 10.39 -17.24 -10.33
CA THR A 121 9.66 -17.81 -11.47
C THR A 121 8.15 -17.95 -11.20
N GLU A 122 7.36 -17.89 -12.26
CA GLU A 122 5.97 -18.36 -12.29
C GLU A 122 5.91 -19.55 -13.27
N GLY A 123 5.82 -20.77 -12.72
CA GLY A 123 6.05 -21.98 -13.52
C GLY A 123 7.50 -22.05 -14.02
N GLN A 124 7.70 -22.14 -15.34
CA GLN A 124 9.03 -22.11 -15.96
C GLN A 124 9.47 -20.71 -16.42
N THR A 125 8.62 -19.70 -16.25
CA THR A 125 8.88 -18.34 -16.72
C THR A 125 9.60 -17.54 -15.65
N LEU A 126 10.73 -16.95 -16.01
CA LEU A 126 11.44 -16.00 -15.14
C LEU A 126 10.65 -14.69 -15.03
N VAL A 127 10.26 -14.33 -13.80
CA VAL A 127 9.50 -13.10 -13.52
C VAL A 127 10.34 -12.05 -12.80
N GLY A 128 11.48 -12.40 -12.20
CA GLY A 128 12.34 -11.43 -11.54
C GLY A 128 13.61 -12.03 -10.94
N VAL A 129 14.42 -11.13 -10.36
CA VAL A 129 15.59 -11.48 -9.55
C VAL A 129 15.46 -10.74 -8.22
N VAL A 130 15.65 -11.46 -7.11
CA VAL A 130 15.72 -10.87 -5.77
C VAL A 130 17.15 -11.01 -5.26
N SER A 131 17.74 -9.89 -4.85
CA SER A 131 19.09 -9.85 -4.29
C SER A 131 19.05 -9.83 -2.76
N GLU A 132 20.18 -10.19 -2.14
CA GLU A 132 20.44 -9.98 -0.72
C GLU A 132 20.05 -8.56 -0.27
N ARG A 133 20.39 -7.54 -1.06
CA ARG A 133 20.12 -6.13 -0.74
C ARG A 133 18.64 -5.81 -0.64
N ASP A 134 17.82 -6.46 -1.45
CA ASP A 134 16.36 -6.31 -1.44
C ASP A 134 15.79 -6.84 -0.12
N LEU A 135 16.34 -7.97 0.36
CA LEU A 135 15.99 -8.58 1.65
C LEU A 135 16.52 -7.76 2.85
N PHE A 136 17.71 -7.18 2.74
CA PHE A 136 18.36 -6.43 3.83
C PHE A 136 17.76 -5.05 4.12
N SER A 137 17.00 -4.48 3.20
CA SER A 137 16.26 -3.24 3.46
C SER A 137 15.19 -3.39 4.57
N LEU A 138 14.78 -4.62 4.88
CA LEU A 138 13.81 -4.96 5.94
C LEU A 138 14.46 -5.31 7.30
N GLN A 139 15.75 -5.68 7.33
CA GLN A 139 16.40 -6.25 8.53
C GLN A 139 16.71 -5.25 9.66
N ARG A 140 16.89 -3.95 9.40
CA ARG A 140 17.36 -2.99 10.43
C ARG A 140 16.27 -2.42 11.33
N LEU A 141 14.99 -2.78 11.13
CA LEU A 141 13.87 -1.98 11.63
C LEU A 141 12.97 -2.70 12.66
N GLY A 142 13.24 -3.97 13.02
CA GLY A 142 12.44 -4.68 14.04
C GLY A 142 10.98 -4.98 13.64
N LEU A 143 10.67 -4.95 12.34
CA LEU A 143 9.29 -5.07 11.82
C LEU A 143 8.66 -6.45 12.05
N GLY A 144 9.47 -7.51 11.92
CA GLY A 144 9.02 -8.89 12.12
C GLY A 144 8.63 -9.18 13.57
N GLU A 145 9.42 -8.67 14.52
CA GLU A 145 9.17 -8.75 15.96
C GLU A 145 7.85 -8.06 16.32
N LEU A 146 7.68 -6.80 15.89
CA LEU A 146 6.46 -6.03 16.17
C LEU A 146 5.20 -6.72 15.63
N THR A 147 5.29 -7.29 14.43
CA THR A 147 4.18 -8.07 13.85
C THR A 147 3.91 -9.36 14.64
N MET A 148 4.94 -10.02 15.21
CA MET A 148 4.76 -11.19 16.11
C MET A 148 4.11 -10.81 17.42
N GLU A 149 4.58 -9.76 18.06
CA GLU A 149 4.03 -9.26 19.32
C GLU A 149 2.54 -8.92 19.16
N ILE A 150 2.16 -8.24 18.08
CA ILE A 150 0.76 -7.95 17.75
C ILE A 150 -0.04 -9.25 17.64
N ARG A 151 0.45 -10.24 16.88
CA ARG A 151 -0.25 -11.53 16.71
C ARG A 151 -0.46 -12.27 18.02
N LEU A 152 0.52 -12.23 18.93
CA LEU A 152 0.51 -12.99 20.18
C LEU A 152 -0.19 -12.26 21.33
N ALA A 153 -0.35 -10.93 21.25
CA ALA A 153 -1.01 -10.11 22.27
C ALA A 153 -2.38 -10.68 22.63
N ARG A 154 -2.70 -10.77 23.92
CA ARG A 154 -3.98 -11.35 24.39
C ARG A 154 -4.92 -10.31 25.00
N GLU A 155 -4.41 -9.11 25.23
CA GLU A 155 -5.08 -8.04 25.96
C GLU A 155 -5.00 -6.74 25.15
N ILE A 156 -6.03 -5.90 25.28
CA ILE A 156 -6.13 -4.62 24.56
C ILE A 156 -5.03 -3.65 25.01
N ASP A 157 -4.69 -3.61 26.30
CA ASP A 157 -3.63 -2.74 26.82
C ASP A 157 -2.26 -3.07 26.21
N THR A 158 -1.99 -4.36 25.95
CA THR A 158 -0.78 -4.77 25.23
C THR A 158 -0.80 -4.24 23.79
N LEU A 159 -1.94 -4.32 23.11
CA LEU A 159 -2.08 -3.78 21.75
C LEU A 159 -1.97 -2.26 21.70
N ALA A 160 -2.44 -1.54 22.72
CA ALA A 160 -2.26 -0.10 22.84
C ALA A 160 -0.78 0.29 22.96
N ALA A 161 -0.01 -0.44 23.77
CA ALA A 161 1.43 -0.26 23.87
C ALA A 161 2.16 -0.55 22.54
N LEU A 162 1.73 -1.59 21.82
CA LEU A 162 2.26 -1.94 20.51
C LEU A 162 1.92 -0.90 19.44
N ALA A 163 0.69 -0.38 19.41
CA ALA A 163 0.29 0.73 18.53
C ALA A 163 1.16 1.97 18.76
N ALA A 164 1.46 2.30 20.02
CA ALA A 164 2.39 3.37 20.35
C ALA A 164 3.83 3.07 19.88
N ARG A 165 4.27 1.80 19.94
CA ARG A 165 5.57 1.37 19.38
C ARG A 165 5.62 1.49 17.85
N VAL A 166 4.54 1.15 17.14
CA VAL A 166 4.41 1.39 15.69
C VAL A 166 4.64 2.87 15.39
N ARG A 167 3.93 3.78 16.08
CA ARG A 167 4.09 5.24 15.88
C ARG A 167 5.53 5.71 16.10
N ARG A 168 6.21 5.24 17.16
CA ARG A 168 7.62 5.58 17.43
C ARG A 168 8.57 5.08 16.33
N LEU A 169 8.35 3.86 15.85
CA LEU A 169 9.15 3.28 14.78
C LEU A 169 8.94 4.04 13.47
N THR A 170 7.70 4.36 13.10
CA THR A 170 7.39 5.20 11.94
C THR A 170 8.12 6.54 12.03
N LYS A 171 8.14 7.19 13.20
CA LYS A 171 8.88 8.45 13.40
C LYS A 171 10.37 8.26 13.10
N LEU A 172 10.99 7.23 13.65
CA LEU A 172 12.40 6.91 13.41
C LEU A 172 12.69 6.66 11.91
N LEU A 173 11.78 6.01 11.18
CA LEU A 173 11.92 5.79 9.73
C LEU A 173 11.83 7.08 8.92
N VAL A 174 10.92 7.99 9.31
CA VAL A 174 10.82 9.32 8.71
C VAL A 174 12.11 10.11 8.94
N ASP A 175 12.62 10.09 10.18
CA ASP A 175 13.84 10.79 10.58
C ASP A 175 15.08 10.23 9.85
N GLN A 176 15.07 8.94 9.49
CA GLN A 176 16.09 8.29 8.64
C GLN A 176 15.94 8.56 7.13
N GLY A 177 14.90 9.29 6.71
CA GLY A 177 14.67 9.62 5.31
C GLY A 177 14.09 8.49 4.46
N VAL A 178 13.43 7.50 5.07
CA VAL A 178 12.68 6.47 4.33
C VAL A 178 11.58 7.15 3.51
N ALA A 179 11.45 6.72 2.25
CA ALA A 179 10.46 7.25 1.32
C ALA A 179 9.01 6.95 1.76
N ALA A 180 8.09 7.87 1.46
CA ALA A 180 6.70 7.78 1.88
C ALA A 180 5.97 6.53 1.36
N GLU A 181 6.23 6.10 0.13
CA GLU A 181 5.56 4.93 -0.47
C GLU A 181 5.69 3.64 0.35
N PRO A 182 6.90 3.10 0.59
CA PRO A 182 7.04 1.92 1.43
C PRO A 182 6.62 2.19 2.88
N LEU A 183 6.75 3.43 3.37
CA LEU A 183 6.43 3.77 4.74
C LEU A 183 4.92 3.77 5.02
N THR A 184 4.08 4.36 4.17
CA THR A 184 2.63 4.35 4.38
C THR A 184 2.04 2.96 4.24
N LEU A 185 2.55 2.16 3.29
CA LEU A 185 2.17 0.75 3.16
C LEU A 185 2.51 0.00 4.45
N TYR A 186 3.71 0.18 4.97
CA TYR A 186 4.16 -0.45 6.20
C TYR A 186 3.29 -0.06 7.41
N VAL A 187 3.01 1.23 7.59
CA VAL A 187 2.15 1.73 8.68
C VAL A 187 0.76 1.12 8.59
N SER A 188 0.15 1.15 7.40
CA SER A 188 -1.16 0.56 7.18
C SER A 188 -1.19 -0.93 7.49
N LEU A 189 -0.20 -1.69 7.02
CA LEU A 189 -0.15 -3.13 7.29
C LEU A 189 -0.03 -3.45 8.79
N LEU A 190 0.69 -2.65 9.58
CA LEU A 190 0.77 -2.88 11.02
C LEU A 190 -0.50 -2.46 11.76
N ASN A 191 -1.11 -1.35 11.36
CA ASN A 191 -2.40 -0.93 11.89
C ASN A 191 -3.49 -1.98 11.60
N ASP A 192 -3.51 -2.53 10.38
CA ASP A 192 -4.37 -3.66 10.00
C ASP A 192 -4.19 -4.84 10.95
N ARG A 193 -2.94 -5.22 11.27
CA ARG A 193 -2.67 -6.35 12.18
C ARG A 193 -3.14 -6.07 13.59
N ILE A 194 -3.01 -4.84 14.07
CA ILE A 194 -3.53 -4.44 15.38
C ILE A 194 -5.05 -4.54 15.37
N CYS A 195 -5.72 -3.98 14.36
CA CYS A 195 -7.17 -4.03 14.22
C CYS A 195 -7.68 -5.48 14.12
N GLN A 196 -7.08 -6.31 13.26
CA GLN A 196 -7.38 -7.75 13.17
C GLN A 196 -7.23 -8.44 14.52
N ARG A 197 -6.17 -8.13 15.28
CA ARG A 197 -5.98 -8.76 16.59
C ARG A 197 -7.00 -8.29 17.63
N ILE A 198 -7.35 -7.00 17.64
CA ILE A 198 -8.42 -6.46 18.48
C ILE A 198 -9.71 -7.21 18.17
N ILE A 199 -10.06 -7.34 16.90
CA ILE A 199 -11.22 -8.09 16.41
C ILE A 199 -11.20 -9.53 16.93
N GLU A 200 -10.07 -10.24 16.82
CA GLU A 200 -9.93 -11.62 17.32
C GLU A 200 -10.11 -11.73 18.84
N ILE A 201 -9.57 -10.79 19.62
CA ILE A 201 -9.69 -10.78 21.09
C ILE A 201 -11.13 -10.49 21.50
N VAL A 202 -11.73 -9.45 20.93
CA VAL A 202 -13.09 -9.00 21.24
C VAL A 202 -14.10 -10.07 20.84
N ARG A 203 -13.92 -10.70 19.67
CA ARG A 203 -14.82 -11.74 19.15
C ARG A 203 -15.02 -12.90 20.12
N LYS A 204 -14.01 -13.28 20.91
CA LYS A 204 -14.12 -14.37 21.90
C LYS A 204 -15.21 -14.15 22.96
N ARG A 205 -15.69 -12.91 23.13
CA ARG A 205 -16.75 -12.55 24.09
C ARG A 205 -18.15 -12.71 23.51
N TYR A 206 -18.28 -12.97 22.21
CA TYR A 206 -19.55 -13.03 21.50
C TYR A 206 -19.72 -14.40 20.84
N ALA A 207 -20.95 -14.94 20.88
CA ALA A 207 -21.27 -16.26 20.37
C ALA A 207 -22.20 -16.17 19.15
N TRP A 208 -21.64 -16.05 17.95
CA TRP A 208 -22.40 -16.00 16.69
C TRP A 208 -21.73 -16.75 15.52
N ASP A 209 -21.12 -17.91 15.80
CA ASP A 209 -20.24 -18.69 14.90
C ASP A 209 -20.79 -19.10 13.53
N ARG A 210 -22.08 -18.86 13.26
CA ARG A 210 -22.75 -19.25 12.00
C ARG A 210 -23.06 -18.09 11.06
N ILE A 211 -22.70 -16.86 11.42
CA ILE A 211 -22.96 -15.68 10.58
C ILE A 211 -21.72 -15.44 9.73
N GLY A 212 -21.87 -15.45 8.40
CA GLY A 212 -20.83 -14.97 7.48
C GLY A 212 -20.71 -13.46 7.58
N TRP A 213 -19.49 -12.94 7.73
CA TRP A 213 -19.25 -11.51 7.95
C TRP A 213 -17.88 -11.09 7.46
N CYS A 214 -17.73 -9.81 7.15
CA CYS A 214 -16.49 -9.17 6.77
C CYS A 214 -16.41 -7.77 7.40
N TRP A 215 -15.33 -7.50 8.11
CA TRP A 215 -14.95 -6.15 8.51
C TRP A 215 -14.34 -5.43 7.31
N LEU A 216 -14.91 -4.29 6.97
CA LEU A 216 -14.46 -3.44 5.87
C LEU A 216 -13.64 -2.29 6.43
N ALA A 217 -12.45 -2.08 5.88
CA ALA A 217 -11.69 -0.85 6.05
C ALA A 217 -12.04 0.13 4.91
N PHE A 218 -12.24 1.40 5.24
CA PHE A 218 -12.52 2.48 4.28
C PHE A 218 -11.39 3.51 4.30
N GLY A 219 -11.51 4.54 3.44
CA GLY A 219 -10.61 5.69 3.49
C GLY A 219 -9.14 5.30 3.39
N SER A 220 -8.28 5.94 4.19
CA SER A 220 -6.83 5.71 4.12
C SER A 220 -6.41 4.29 4.52
N GLU A 221 -7.15 3.61 5.38
CA GLU A 221 -6.93 2.20 5.75
C GLU A 221 -7.30 1.26 4.59
N GLY A 222 -8.44 1.52 3.93
CA GLY A 222 -8.87 0.80 2.73
C GLY A 222 -7.90 0.96 1.55
N ARG A 223 -7.21 2.11 1.47
CA ARG A 223 -6.22 2.43 0.43
C ARG A 223 -4.77 2.03 0.77
N LEU A 224 -4.49 1.58 2.00
CA LEU A 224 -3.13 1.31 2.50
C LEU A 224 -2.21 2.55 2.50
N GLU A 225 -2.75 3.69 2.92
CA GLU A 225 -2.13 5.02 2.87
C GLU A 225 -2.09 5.74 4.23
N GLN A 226 -2.22 5.00 5.33
CA GLN A 226 -2.26 5.59 6.67
C GLN A 226 -0.93 6.24 7.05
N THR A 227 -1.04 7.27 7.88
CA THR A 227 0.07 8.06 8.42
C THR A 227 0.05 8.04 9.96
N PHE A 228 0.69 8.99 10.65
CA PHE A 228 0.63 9.06 12.12
C PHE A 228 -0.76 9.41 12.63
N ALA A 229 -1.39 10.39 11.98
CA ALA A 229 -2.75 10.82 12.24
C ALA A 229 -3.73 9.95 11.45
N THR A 230 -4.35 8.99 12.12
CA THR A 230 -5.45 8.19 11.53
C THR A 230 -6.54 8.00 12.56
N ASP A 231 -7.76 8.30 12.15
CA ASP A 231 -9.00 7.90 12.79
C ASP A 231 -9.47 6.54 12.24
N GLN A 232 -10.61 6.08 12.75
CA GLN A 232 -11.24 4.82 12.36
C GLN A 232 -12.25 5.02 11.23
N ASP A 233 -11.98 4.46 10.05
CA ASP A 233 -12.95 4.44 8.95
C ASP A 233 -13.28 2.99 8.59
N ASN A 234 -14.37 2.44 9.13
CA ASN A 234 -14.73 1.04 8.94
C ASN A 234 -16.23 0.76 8.89
N GLY A 235 -16.56 -0.44 8.42
CA GLY A 235 -17.92 -0.94 8.31
C GLY A 235 -17.96 -2.45 8.50
N LEU A 236 -19.16 -3.00 8.60
CA LEU A 236 -19.40 -4.43 8.72
C LEU A 236 -20.39 -4.87 7.65
N LEU A 237 -19.98 -5.88 6.90
CA LEU A 237 -20.76 -6.55 5.87
C LEU A 237 -21.08 -7.96 6.34
N PHE A 238 -22.34 -8.39 6.30
CA PHE A 238 -22.71 -9.73 6.75
C PHE A 238 -23.73 -10.42 5.84
N GLU A 239 -23.79 -11.74 5.93
CA GLU A 239 -24.83 -12.55 5.32
C GLU A 239 -26.06 -12.62 6.22
N ALA A 240 -27.24 -12.42 5.64
CA ALA A 240 -28.52 -12.50 6.35
C ALA A 240 -29.43 -13.49 5.64
N ALA A 241 -29.55 -14.71 6.19
CA ALA A 241 -30.39 -15.75 5.58
C ALA A 241 -31.90 -15.53 5.79
N ALA A 242 -32.31 -14.79 6.84
CA ALA A 242 -33.73 -14.58 7.17
C ALA A 242 -34.05 -13.13 7.58
N SER A 243 -33.33 -12.55 8.56
CA SER A 243 -33.60 -11.20 9.06
C SER A 243 -32.31 -10.40 9.25
N ALA A 244 -32.09 -9.39 8.40
CA ALA A 244 -30.92 -8.51 8.50
C ALA A 244 -30.91 -7.70 9.81
N GLY A 245 -32.09 -7.30 10.30
CA GLY A 245 -32.23 -6.54 11.54
C GLY A 245 -31.81 -7.34 12.79
N GLU A 246 -32.20 -8.62 12.86
CA GLU A 246 -31.82 -9.49 13.98
C GLU A 246 -30.33 -9.81 14.00
N VAL A 247 -29.74 -10.09 12.81
CA VAL A 247 -28.30 -10.31 12.68
C VAL A 247 -27.53 -9.04 13.04
N ARG A 248 -27.97 -7.87 12.57
CA ARG A 248 -27.38 -6.58 12.93
C ARG A 248 -27.43 -6.32 14.44
N ALA A 249 -28.55 -6.61 15.09
CA ALA A 249 -28.70 -6.43 16.53
C ALA A 249 -27.69 -7.29 17.32
N GLN A 250 -27.31 -8.47 16.80
CA GLN A 250 -26.26 -9.31 17.39
C GLN A 250 -24.84 -8.78 17.12
N LEU A 251 -24.59 -8.21 15.95
CA LEU A 251 -23.27 -7.73 15.53
C LEU A 251 -22.92 -6.34 16.06
N LEU A 252 -23.90 -5.46 16.29
CA LEU A 252 -23.66 -4.09 16.75
C LEU A 252 -22.92 -4.00 18.10
N PRO A 253 -23.28 -4.79 19.14
CA PRO A 253 -22.51 -4.82 20.38
C PRO A 253 -21.06 -5.24 20.17
N PHE A 254 -20.80 -6.18 19.26
CA PHE A 254 -19.44 -6.60 18.89
C PHE A 254 -18.69 -5.48 18.17
N ALA A 255 -19.30 -4.86 17.16
CA ALA A 255 -18.68 -3.77 16.42
C ALA A 255 -18.34 -2.57 17.31
N ARG A 256 -19.24 -2.21 18.23
CA ARG A 256 -19.00 -1.18 19.26
C ARG A 256 -17.79 -1.51 20.13
N ALA A 257 -17.70 -2.72 20.66
CA ALA A 257 -16.57 -3.13 21.48
C ALA A 257 -15.23 -3.15 20.71
N VAL A 258 -15.25 -3.46 19.42
CA VAL A 258 -14.05 -3.34 18.55
C VAL A 258 -13.66 -1.88 18.36
N ASN A 259 -14.62 -0.99 18.02
CA ASN A 259 -14.32 0.43 17.83
C ASN A 259 -13.81 1.11 19.12
N GLU A 260 -14.37 0.77 20.28
CA GLU A 260 -13.90 1.25 21.59
C GLU A 260 -12.50 0.72 21.93
N ALA A 261 -12.20 -0.53 21.59
CA ALA A 261 -10.86 -1.09 21.79
C ALA A 261 -9.81 -0.48 20.84
N LEU A 262 -10.19 -0.12 19.60
CA LEU A 262 -9.36 0.65 18.69
C LEU A 262 -9.07 2.05 19.24
N ASP A 263 -10.08 2.72 19.78
CA ASP A 263 -9.94 4.03 20.44
C ASP A 263 -8.94 3.95 21.62
N ALA A 264 -9.08 2.93 22.47
CA ALA A 264 -8.12 2.67 23.55
C ALA A 264 -6.68 2.40 23.07
N CYS A 265 -6.50 1.92 21.83
CA CYS A 265 -5.17 1.75 21.21
C CYS A 265 -4.61 3.03 20.56
N GLY A 266 -5.34 4.14 20.65
CA GLY A 266 -4.98 5.43 20.06
C GLY A 266 -5.35 5.57 18.59
N TYR A 267 -6.41 4.88 18.15
CA TYR A 267 -7.09 5.12 16.88
C TYR A 267 -8.42 5.82 17.18
N PRO A 268 -8.47 7.16 17.25
CA PRO A 268 -9.63 7.88 17.74
C PRO A 268 -10.91 7.54 16.97
N LEU A 269 -12.04 7.53 17.69
CA LEU A 269 -13.37 7.45 17.06
C LEU A 269 -13.54 8.52 15.97
N CYS A 270 -14.07 8.12 14.82
CA CYS A 270 -14.26 9.04 13.69
C CYS A 270 -15.37 10.04 13.98
N LYS A 271 -15.06 11.34 13.83
CA LYS A 271 -16.02 12.45 14.01
C LYS A 271 -17.20 12.39 13.05
N GLY A 272 -17.00 11.80 11.87
CA GLY A 272 -18.04 11.56 10.87
C GLY A 272 -18.89 10.31 11.14
N ASN A 273 -18.63 9.59 12.23
CA ASN A 273 -19.31 8.33 12.59
C ASN A 273 -19.25 7.26 11.48
N VAL A 274 -18.13 7.22 10.74
CA VAL A 274 -17.84 6.22 9.70
C VAL A 274 -17.24 4.96 10.33
N MET A 275 -18.05 4.26 11.14
CA MET A 275 -17.60 3.12 11.93
C MET A 275 -18.59 1.97 11.86
N ALA A 276 -18.12 0.74 12.01
CA ALA A 276 -18.94 -0.47 12.04
C ALA A 276 -19.97 -0.49 13.17
N SER A 277 -19.75 0.27 14.25
CA SER A 277 -20.73 0.47 15.32
C SER A 277 -21.91 1.37 14.94
N ASN A 278 -21.84 2.06 13.80
CA ASN A 278 -22.96 2.78 13.20
C ASN A 278 -23.90 1.78 12.49
N PRO A 279 -25.20 1.70 12.85
CA PRO A 279 -26.17 0.82 12.19
C PRO A 279 -26.29 1.03 10.67
N ASP A 280 -25.92 2.20 10.16
CA ASP A 280 -25.91 2.51 8.73
C ASP A 280 -24.67 1.96 7.99
N LEU A 281 -23.72 1.40 8.72
CA LEU A 281 -22.48 0.80 8.20
C LEU A 281 -22.28 -0.64 8.69
N CYS A 282 -23.19 -1.16 9.52
CA CYS A 282 -23.31 -2.58 9.85
C CYS A 282 -24.49 -3.16 9.07
N LEU A 283 -24.26 -3.54 7.82
CA LEU A 283 -25.32 -3.88 6.87
C LEU A 283 -25.15 -5.30 6.31
N SER A 284 -26.27 -5.92 5.98
CA SER A 284 -26.25 -7.17 5.21
C SER A 284 -25.73 -6.93 3.79
N PHE A 285 -25.37 -8.01 3.07
CA PHE A 285 -24.92 -7.92 1.68
C PHE A 285 -25.92 -7.19 0.78
N GLY A 286 -27.21 -7.54 0.86
CA GLY A 286 -28.27 -6.90 0.08
C GLY A 286 -28.46 -5.41 0.45
N GLU A 287 -28.29 -5.04 1.71
CA GLU A 287 -28.38 -3.65 2.15
C GLU A 287 -27.18 -2.82 1.71
N TRP A 288 -25.98 -3.39 1.72
CA TRP A 288 -24.80 -2.75 1.13
C TRP A 288 -24.97 -2.54 -0.38
N GLN A 289 -25.50 -3.53 -1.11
CA GLN A 289 -25.84 -3.37 -2.53
C GLN A 289 -26.85 -2.24 -2.74
N ALA A 290 -27.94 -2.21 -1.97
CA ALA A 290 -28.95 -1.16 -2.07
C ALA A 290 -28.38 0.23 -1.75
N LYS A 291 -27.50 0.34 -0.75
CA LYS A 291 -26.84 1.59 -0.38
C LYS A 291 -25.91 2.10 -1.49
N LEU A 292 -25.07 1.21 -2.04
CA LEU A 292 -24.20 1.54 -3.17
C LEU A 292 -25.00 1.89 -4.43
N GLU A 293 -26.08 1.16 -4.73
CA GLU A 293 -26.99 1.48 -5.85
C GLU A 293 -27.63 2.86 -5.64
N GLY A 294 -28.04 3.18 -4.41
CA GLY A 294 -28.58 4.48 -4.04
C GLY A 294 -27.60 5.62 -4.36
N TRP A 295 -26.32 5.45 -4.06
CA TRP A 295 -25.29 6.43 -4.43
C TRP A 295 -25.05 6.49 -5.95
N LEU A 296 -25.04 5.36 -6.65
CA LEU A 296 -24.93 5.34 -8.11
C LEU A 296 -26.10 6.01 -8.83
N ALA A 297 -27.29 5.98 -8.22
CA ALA A 297 -28.49 6.64 -8.70
C ALA A 297 -28.65 8.08 -8.19
N ASN A 298 -27.83 8.51 -7.22
CA ASN A 298 -27.97 9.81 -6.59
C ASN A 298 -27.59 10.94 -7.55
N SER A 299 -28.35 12.04 -7.51
CA SER A 299 -28.10 13.25 -8.29
C SER A 299 -27.51 14.40 -7.46
N ASP A 300 -27.36 14.23 -6.14
CA ASP A 300 -26.80 15.24 -5.23
C ASP A 300 -25.28 15.05 -5.04
N PRO A 301 -24.45 16.00 -5.50
CA PRO A 301 -23.01 15.99 -5.26
C PRO A 301 -22.65 15.92 -3.77
N LYS A 302 -23.37 16.63 -2.89
CA LYS A 302 -22.99 16.70 -1.47
C LYS A 302 -23.13 15.34 -0.79
N ALA A 303 -24.19 14.60 -1.07
CA ALA A 303 -24.39 13.25 -0.58
C ALA A 303 -23.32 12.25 -1.09
N LEU A 304 -22.75 12.50 -2.28
CA LEU A 304 -21.68 11.67 -2.85
C LEU A 304 -20.30 11.96 -2.24
N LEU A 305 -20.08 13.16 -1.71
CA LEU A 305 -18.84 13.51 -1.03
C LEU A 305 -18.63 12.63 0.21
N ASP A 306 -19.66 12.53 1.06
CA ASP A 306 -19.62 11.73 2.28
C ASP A 306 -19.56 10.22 1.97
N ALA A 307 -20.12 9.79 0.83
CA ALA A 307 -20.07 8.42 0.36
C ALA A 307 -18.73 8.01 -0.27
N ALA A 308 -17.93 8.96 -0.76
CA ALA A 308 -16.72 8.67 -1.54
C ALA A 308 -15.70 7.80 -0.79
N ILE A 309 -15.65 7.96 0.53
CA ILE A 309 -14.80 7.18 1.42
C ILE A 309 -15.11 5.68 1.37
N CYS A 310 -16.39 5.33 1.20
CA CYS A 310 -16.84 3.95 1.15
C CYS A 310 -16.38 3.27 -0.14
N PHE A 311 -16.15 4.00 -1.24
CA PHE A 311 -15.66 3.38 -2.48
C PHE A 311 -14.24 2.83 -2.39
N ASP A 312 -13.51 3.12 -1.31
CA ASP A 312 -12.19 2.57 -1.02
C ASP A 312 -12.24 1.28 -0.18
N PHE A 313 -13.42 0.67 0.00
CA PHE A 313 -13.58 -0.47 0.89
C PHE A 313 -12.65 -1.66 0.59
N ARG A 314 -12.05 -2.21 1.63
CA ARG A 314 -11.19 -3.40 1.55
C ARG A 314 -11.55 -4.36 2.68
N ALA A 315 -11.55 -5.66 2.40
CA ALA A 315 -11.67 -6.67 3.45
C ALA A 315 -10.49 -6.58 4.41
N LEU A 316 -10.78 -6.48 5.70
CA LEU A 316 -9.78 -6.44 6.76
C LEU A 316 -9.79 -7.72 7.60
N ALA A 317 -10.97 -8.21 7.99
CA ALA A 317 -11.15 -9.41 8.80
C ALA A 317 -12.46 -10.11 8.45
N GLY A 318 -12.57 -11.41 8.77
CA GLY A 318 -13.73 -12.23 8.39
C GLY A 318 -13.59 -12.82 6.98
N ASP A 319 -14.72 -13.08 6.33
CA ASP A 319 -14.79 -13.67 4.99
C ASP A 319 -14.59 -12.62 3.89
N ALA A 320 -13.36 -12.55 3.37
CA ALA A 320 -12.99 -11.60 2.32
C ALA A 320 -13.82 -11.73 1.05
N ARG A 321 -14.37 -12.93 0.76
CA ARG A 321 -15.17 -13.18 -0.45
C ARG A 321 -16.42 -12.30 -0.51
N LEU A 322 -16.98 -11.92 0.64
CA LEU A 322 -18.12 -11.02 0.70
C LEU A 322 -17.76 -9.64 0.16
N ALA A 323 -16.61 -9.09 0.57
CA ALA A 323 -16.15 -7.79 0.08
C ALA A 323 -15.76 -7.88 -1.41
N GLU A 324 -15.08 -8.95 -1.83
CA GLU A 324 -14.69 -9.17 -3.23
C GLU A 324 -15.92 -9.24 -4.15
N THR A 325 -16.93 -10.03 -3.76
CA THR A 325 -18.19 -10.14 -4.52
C THR A 325 -18.93 -8.79 -4.58
N LEU A 326 -18.96 -8.04 -3.47
CA LEU A 326 -19.55 -6.70 -3.45
C LEU A 326 -18.79 -5.73 -4.36
N ARG A 327 -17.45 -5.83 -4.40
CA ARG A 327 -16.56 -5.01 -5.24
C ARG A 327 -16.81 -5.29 -6.72
N GLU A 328 -16.86 -6.55 -7.11
CA GLU A 328 -17.17 -6.96 -8.48
C GLU A 328 -18.56 -6.46 -8.91
N TRP A 329 -19.57 -6.65 -8.06
CA TRP A 329 -20.93 -6.18 -8.30
C TRP A 329 -20.99 -4.65 -8.49
N PHE A 330 -20.26 -3.89 -7.66
CA PHE A 330 -20.21 -2.43 -7.71
C PHE A 330 -19.50 -1.94 -8.98
N LEU A 331 -18.32 -2.49 -9.28
CA LEU A 331 -17.53 -2.08 -10.46
C LEU A 331 -18.28 -2.35 -11.76
N ALA A 332 -18.98 -3.49 -11.87
CA ALA A 332 -19.79 -3.82 -13.04
C ALA A 332 -20.88 -2.76 -13.33
N ARG A 333 -21.37 -2.06 -12.29
CA ARG A 333 -22.40 -1.03 -12.42
C ARG A 333 -21.84 0.37 -12.63
N THR A 334 -20.69 0.69 -12.02
CA THR A 334 -20.07 2.02 -12.14
C THR A 334 -19.78 2.42 -13.59
N ARG A 335 -19.31 1.48 -14.42
CA ARG A 335 -19.02 1.72 -15.85
C ARG A 335 -20.24 2.19 -16.65
N ALA A 336 -21.45 1.80 -16.24
CA ALA A 336 -22.70 2.13 -16.93
C ALA A 336 -23.34 3.45 -16.44
N ARG A 337 -22.67 4.23 -15.59
CA ARG A 337 -23.25 5.40 -14.90
C ARG A 337 -22.40 6.67 -15.10
N PRO A 338 -22.39 7.27 -16.31
CA PRO A 338 -21.56 8.45 -16.60
C PRO A 338 -21.93 9.68 -15.74
N ASN A 339 -23.21 9.86 -15.40
CA ASN A 339 -23.63 10.96 -14.54
C ASN A 339 -23.06 10.86 -13.12
N PHE A 340 -22.96 9.66 -12.57
CA PHE A 340 -22.35 9.43 -11.26
C PHE A 340 -20.86 9.82 -11.27
N LEU A 341 -20.12 9.40 -12.31
CA LEU A 341 -18.72 9.78 -12.47
C LEU A 341 -18.54 11.29 -12.67
N ARG A 342 -19.45 11.94 -13.43
CA ARG A 342 -19.48 13.40 -13.58
C ARG A 342 -19.67 14.11 -12.23
N LEU A 343 -20.58 13.64 -11.39
CA LEU A 343 -20.82 14.22 -10.06
C LEU A 343 -19.63 14.00 -9.11
N LEU A 344 -18.98 12.83 -9.17
CA LEU A 344 -17.73 12.60 -8.44
C LEU A 344 -16.62 13.54 -8.89
N ALA A 345 -16.50 13.76 -10.20
CA ALA A 345 -15.55 14.71 -10.75
C ALA A 345 -15.86 16.14 -10.28
N GLU A 346 -17.12 16.55 -10.29
CA GLU A 346 -17.55 17.87 -9.77
C GLU A 346 -17.17 18.06 -8.29
N ASN A 347 -17.31 17.02 -7.47
CA ASN A 347 -16.86 17.03 -6.06
C ASN A 347 -15.34 17.08 -5.92
N ALA A 348 -14.60 16.36 -6.77
CA ALA A 348 -13.14 16.35 -6.75
C ALA A 348 -12.57 17.74 -7.06
N LEU A 349 -13.21 18.51 -7.95
CA LEU A 349 -12.80 19.87 -8.32
C LEU A 349 -13.04 20.93 -7.23
N GLN A 350 -13.79 20.61 -6.18
CA GLN A 350 -14.02 21.52 -5.05
C GLN A 350 -12.77 21.70 -4.17
N ALA A 351 -11.94 20.65 -4.05
CA ALA A 351 -10.68 20.70 -3.32
C ALA A 351 -9.56 21.11 -4.29
N ARG A 352 -9.28 22.41 -4.40
CA ARG A 352 -8.27 22.92 -5.33
C ARG A 352 -6.85 22.81 -4.76
N PRO A 353 -5.86 22.45 -5.59
CA PRO A 353 -4.46 22.48 -5.20
C PRO A 353 -4.08 23.88 -4.70
N PRO A 354 -3.28 24.01 -3.63
CA PRO A 354 -2.94 25.28 -2.99
C PRO A 354 -1.83 26.00 -3.78
N LEU A 355 -2.09 26.27 -5.06
CA LEU A 355 -1.17 26.86 -6.01
C LEU A 355 -1.84 28.01 -6.78
N ALA A 356 -1.31 29.22 -6.59
CA ALA A 356 -1.77 30.43 -7.27
C ALA A 356 -1.37 30.44 -8.75
N ARG A 357 -2.01 31.31 -9.54
CA ARG A 357 -1.69 31.49 -10.97
C ARG A 357 -0.23 31.87 -11.21
N TRP A 358 0.38 32.64 -10.31
CA TRP A 358 1.79 33.05 -10.38
C TRP A 358 2.77 32.07 -9.73
N ARG A 359 2.38 30.80 -9.56
CA ARG A 359 3.18 29.71 -8.98
C ARG A 359 3.66 29.98 -7.54
N ASP A 360 2.91 30.76 -6.77
CA ASP A 360 3.09 30.81 -5.31
C ASP A 360 2.02 30.00 -4.59
N PHE A 361 2.24 29.69 -3.32
CA PHE A 361 1.26 28.90 -2.57
C PHE A 361 0.01 29.72 -2.25
N VAL A 362 -1.12 29.04 -2.17
CA VAL A 362 -2.35 29.57 -1.57
C VAL A 362 -2.45 29.02 -0.16
N THR A 363 -2.47 29.89 0.84
CA THR A 363 -2.54 29.51 2.25
C THR A 363 -3.90 29.88 2.85
N GLU A 364 -4.25 29.21 3.94
CA GLU A 364 -5.34 29.60 4.82
C GLU A 364 -4.98 30.91 5.58
N PRO A 365 -5.93 31.55 6.30
CA PRO A 365 -5.70 32.84 6.97
C PRO A 365 -4.55 32.84 7.99
N ASP A 366 -4.21 31.67 8.54
CA ASP A 366 -3.08 31.50 9.47
C ASP A 366 -1.72 31.30 8.77
N GLY A 367 -1.68 31.43 7.44
CA GLY A 367 -0.46 31.25 6.65
C GLY A 367 -0.09 29.80 6.37
N THR A 368 -0.94 28.83 6.73
CA THR A 368 -0.66 27.40 6.54
C THR A 368 -1.41 26.78 5.36
N ILE A 369 -1.02 25.57 4.99
CA ILE A 369 -1.68 24.74 3.98
C ILE A 369 -2.13 23.43 4.63
N ASN A 370 -3.41 23.07 4.52
CA ASN A 370 -3.88 21.75 4.91
C ASN A 370 -3.58 20.71 3.82
N LEU A 371 -2.48 19.97 3.97
CA LEU A 371 -2.04 18.98 2.99
C LEU A 371 -2.98 17.78 2.87
N LYS A 372 -3.76 17.42 3.91
CA LYS A 372 -4.74 16.32 3.81
C LYS A 372 -5.86 16.70 2.85
N LEU A 373 -6.42 17.90 3.02
CA LEU A 373 -7.58 18.37 2.25
C LEU A 373 -7.22 18.87 0.85
N TYR A 374 -6.11 19.57 0.71
CA TYR A 374 -5.76 20.26 -0.54
C TYR A 374 -4.53 19.70 -1.24
N GLY A 375 -3.76 18.80 -0.62
CA GLY A 375 -2.56 18.23 -1.24
C GLY A 375 -2.60 16.72 -1.49
N VAL A 376 -3.39 15.97 -0.71
CA VAL A 376 -3.50 14.50 -0.82
C VAL A 376 -4.84 14.12 -1.44
N ARG A 377 -5.94 14.68 -0.92
CA ARG A 377 -7.30 14.35 -1.36
C ARG A 377 -7.50 14.49 -2.87
N PRO A 378 -7.01 15.53 -3.57
CA PRO A 378 -7.28 15.63 -5.01
C PRO A 378 -6.61 14.54 -5.85
N PHE A 379 -5.41 14.08 -5.47
CA PHE A 379 -4.79 12.89 -6.08
C PHE A 379 -5.65 11.64 -5.86
N VAL A 380 -6.09 11.43 -4.62
CA VAL A 380 -6.94 10.29 -4.23
C VAL A 380 -8.24 10.29 -5.04
N ASP A 381 -8.91 11.44 -5.10
CA ASP A 381 -10.20 11.60 -5.78
C ASP A 381 -10.06 11.39 -7.29
N CYS A 382 -9.05 12.00 -7.93
CA CYS A 382 -8.80 11.79 -9.36
C CYS A 382 -8.45 10.34 -9.69
N ALA A 383 -7.53 9.72 -8.92
CA ALA A 383 -7.16 8.32 -9.12
C ALA A 383 -8.35 7.37 -8.92
N ARG A 384 -9.21 7.64 -7.94
CA ARG A 384 -10.45 6.89 -7.71
C ARG A 384 -11.38 6.98 -8.92
N ILE A 385 -11.62 8.18 -9.43
CA ILE A 385 -12.56 8.37 -10.54
C ILE A 385 -12.06 7.69 -11.81
N VAL A 386 -10.77 7.82 -12.12
CA VAL A 386 -10.15 7.10 -13.26
C VAL A 386 -10.30 5.60 -13.10
N ALA A 387 -10.03 5.06 -11.90
CA ALA A 387 -10.17 3.64 -11.62
C ALA A 387 -11.62 3.15 -11.75
N LEU A 388 -12.59 3.90 -11.21
CA LEU A 388 -14.01 3.55 -11.31
C LEU A 388 -14.51 3.61 -12.76
N ALA A 389 -14.11 4.64 -13.53
CA ALA A 389 -14.46 4.77 -14.94
C ALA A 389 -14.00 3.55 -15.78
N HIS A 390 -12.87 2.95 -15.40
CA HIS A 390 -12.31 1.76 -16.06
C HIS A 390 -12.65 0.46 -15.32
N GLY A 391 -13.47 0.50 -14.27
CA GLY A 391 -13.82 -0.63 -13.40
C GLY A 391 -12.61 -1.41 -12.87
N LEU A 392 -11.58 -0.70 -12.41
CA LEU A 392 -10.36 -1.27 -11.84
C LEU A 392 -10.56 -1.54 -10.33
N PRO A 393 -10.16 -2.72 -9.81
CA PRO A 393 -10.42 -3.11 -8.43
C PRO A 393 -9.47 -2.48 -7.40
N ALA A 394 -8.38 -1.84 -7.84
CA ALA A 394 -7.40 -1.23 -6.97
C ALA A 394 -8.03 -0.14 -6.07
N THR A 395 -7.63 -0.11 -4.79
CA THR A 395 -8.06 0.91 -3.82
C THR A 395 -7.01 1.98 -3.58
N GLY A 396 -5.73 1.61 -3.47
CA GLY A 396 -4.63 2.56 -3.27
C GLY A 396 -4.45 3.52 -4.45
N THR A 397 -4.13 4.79 -4.18
CA THR A 397 -3.97 5.88 -5.16
C THR A 397 -2.89 5.53 -6.19
N ALA A 398 -1.71 5.11 -5.73
CA ALA A 398 -0.63 4.68 -6.62
C ALA A 398 -0.98 3.42 -7.41
N ALA A 399 -1.63 2.44 -6.77
CA ALA A 399 -2.08 1.22 -7.42
C ALA A 399 -3.14 1.51 -8.51
N ARG A 400 -4.05 2.46 -8.26
CA ARG A 400 -5.07 2.91 -9.23
C ARG A 400 -4.43 3.58 -10.44
N LEU A 401 -3.48 4.49 -10.23
CA LEU A 401 -2.79 5.19 -11.32
C LEU A 401 -1.98 4.21 -12.20
N ARG A 402 -1.24 3.29 -11.57
CA ARG A 402 -0.49 2.25 -12.28
C ARG A 402 -1.40 1.28 -13.02
N ALA A 403 -2.50 0.85 -12.41
CA ALA A 403 -3.49 0.00 -13.06
C ALA A 403 -4.18 0.72 -14.24
N ALA A 404 -4.45 2.02 -14.10
CA ALA A 404 -5.01 2.84 -15.17
C ALA A 404 -4.01 2.98 -16.33
N ALA A 405 -2.71 3.14 -16.06
CA ALA A 405 -1.68 3.13 -17.09
C ALA A 405 -1.60 1.77 -17.82
N ALA A 406 -1.57 0.67 -17.06
CA ALA A 406 -1.57 -0.68 -17.62
C ALA A 406 -2.82 -0.97 -18.48
N ALA A 407 -3.96 -0.37 -18.15
CA ALA A 407 -5.21 -0.46 -18.92
C ALA A 407 -5.29 0.53 -20.10
N GLY A 408 -4.25 1.35 -20.35
CA GLY A 408 -4.23 2.34 -21.43
C GLY A 408 -5.06 3.60 -21.17
N ALA A 409 -5.58 3.80 -19.96
CA ALA A 409 -6.38 4.97 -19.59
C ALA A 409 -5.52 6.23 -19.37
N LEU A 410 -4.25 6.05 -18.98
CA LEU A 410 -3.28 7.10 -18.74
C LEU A 410 -1.95 6.72 -19.42
N PRO A 411 -1.17 7.69 -19.94
CA PRO A 411 0.22 7.43 -20.30
C PRO A 411 1.03 6.99 -19.07
N GLU A 412 1.85 5.95 -19.21
CA GLU A 412 2.67 5.39 -18.10
C GLU A 412 3.55 6.45 -17.43
N ARG A 413 4.20 7.30 -18.23
CA ARG A 413 5.05 8.40 -17.74
C ARG A 413 4.25 9.43 -16.92
N GLU A 414 2.99 9.69 -17.31
CA GLU A 414 2.11 10.61 -16.57
C GLU A 414 1.67 9.97 -15.25
N ALA A 415 1.32 8.68 -15.25
CA ALA A 415 0.97 7.95 -14.05
C ALA A 415 2.12 7.92 -13.03
N GLU A 416 3.34 7.55 -13.43
CA GLU A 416 4.48 7.51 -12.51
C GLU A 416 4.90 8.91 -12.01
N ALA A 417 4.82 9.95 -12.85
CA ALA A 417 5.06 11.32 -12.41
C ALA A 417 4.05 11.76 -11.34
N THR A 418 2.78 11.42 -11.52
CA THR A 418 1.71 11.68 -10.55
C THR A 418 1.90 10.89 -9.26
N VAL A 419 2.31 9.62 -9.34
CA VAL A 419 2.62 8.79 -8.17
C VAL A 419 3.78 9.40 -7.36
N ALA A 420 4.84 9.83 -8.03
CA ALA A 420 5.96 10.52 -7.39
C ALA A 420 5.52 11.82 -6.71
N ALA A 421 4.66 12.61 -7.35
CA ALA A 421 4.10 13.84 -6.77
C ALA A 421 3.24 13.55 -5.52
N PHE A 422 2.34 12.57 -5.59
CA PHE A 422 1.52 12.14 -4.47
C PHE A 422 2.37 11.73 -3.27
N PHE A 423 3.39 10.89 -3.48
CA PHE A 423 4.26 10.45 -2.40
C PHE A 423 5.20 11.55 -1.89
N PHE A 424 5.54 12.54 -2.72
CA PHE A 424 6.25 13.72 -2.24
C PHE A 424 5.38 14.54 -1.26
N VAL A 425 4.10 14.78 -1.58
CA VAL A 425 3.19 15.46 -0.64
C VAL A 425 3.02 14.66 0.66
N GLN A 426 2.86 13.33 0.55
CA GLN A 426 2.82 12.45 1.71
C GLN A 426 4.12 12.49 2.54
N GLN A 427 5.29 12.60 1.89
CA GLN A 427 6.58 12.73 2.58
C GLN A 427 6.64 14.01 3.41
N VAL A 428 6.22 15.15 2.85
CA VAL A 428 6.17 16.43 3.57
C VAL A 428 5.22 16.32 4.77
N ARG A 429 4.06 15.70 4.56
CA ARG A 429 3.05 15.48 5.61
C ARG A 429 3.55 14.55 6.72
N LEU A 430 4.25 13.46 6.38
CA LEU A 430 4.87 12.55 7.35
C LEU A 430 6.00 13.22 8.15
N ARG A 431 6.87 14.00 7.50
CA ARG A 431 7.93 14.77 8.19
C ARG A 431 7.34 15.79 9.16
N HIS A 432 6.30 16.51 8.74
CA HIS A 432 5.57 17.44 9.59
C HIS A 432 4.98 16.74 10.82
N GLN A 433 4.25 15.64 10.61
CA GLN A 433 3.64 14.87 11.71
C GLN A 433 4.69 14.29 12.66
N ALA A 434 5.81 13.79 12.14
CA ALA A 434 6.90 13.25 12.94
C ALA A 434 7.62 14.33 13.78
N ALA A 435 7.58 15.60 13.37
CA ALA A 435 8.22 16.71 14.07
C ALA A 435 7.36 17.30 15.21
N LEU A 436 6.09 16.92 15.32
CA LEU A 436 5.18 17.40 16.36
C LEU A 436 5.28 16.54 17.63
N ASP A 437 5.43 17.18 18.79
CA ASP A 437 5.40 16.48 20.08
C ASP A 437 3.99 16.01 20.46
N ASN A 438 2.97 16.83 20.16
CA ASN A 438 1.56 16.54 20.39
C ASN A 438 0.79 16.65 19.08
N LEU A 439 0.45 15.50 18.50
CA LEU A 439 -0.28 15.41 17.25
C LEU A 439 -1.79 15.48 17.51
N THR A 440 -2.47 16.43 16.88
CA THR A 440 -3.92 16.65 16.97
C THR A 440 -4.53 16.81 15.57
N ASP A 441 -5.84 16.67 15.43
CA ASP A 441 -6.51 16.88 14.14
C ASP A 441 -6.26 18.30 13.58
N GLU A 442 -6.12 19.28 14.46
CA GLU A 442 -5.93 20.68 14.10
C GLU A 442 -4.54 20.93 13.51
N ASN A 443 -3.50 20.24 13.98
CA ASN A 443 -2.12 20.51 13.56
C ASN A 443 -1.53 19.45 12.61
N ALA A 444 -2.05 18.23 12.59
CA ALA A 444 -1.41 17.09 11.92
C ALA A 444 -1.25 17.24 10.40
N ASN A 445 -2.00 18.16 9.80
CA ASN A 445 -2.06 18.33 8.35
C ASN A 445 -1.72 19.75 7.90
N ARG A 446 -1.50 20.69 8.82
CA ARG A 446 -1.28 22.11 8.53
C ARG A 446 0.20 22.43 8.51
N ILE A 447 0.75 22.76 7.34
CA ILE A 447 2.15 23.14 7.20
C ILE A 447 2.29 24.63 6.89
N ASP A 448 3.35 25.27 7.41
CA ASP A 448 3.77 26.58 6.94
C ASP A 448 4.76 26.39 5.76
N PRO A 449 4.39 26.74 4.53
CA PRO A 449 5.24 26.52 3.36
C PRO A 449 6.55 27.34 3.40
N ASN A 450 6.63 28.38 4.22
CA ASN A 450 7.84 29.20 4.37
C ASN A 450 8.90 28.53 5.24
N ARG A 451 8.53 27.49 6.02
CA ARG A 451 9.47 26.70 6.82
C ARG A 451 10.13 25.56 6.03
N LEU A 452 9.66 25.29 4.82
CA LEU A 452 10.27 24.32 3.93
C LEU A 452 11.56 24.88 3.34
N ASN A 453 12.56 24.01 3.12
CA ASN A 453 13.75 24.40 2.36
C ASN A 453 13.37 24.68 0.88
N GLU A 454 14.23 25.38 0.16
CA GLU A 454 13.93 25.85 -1.19
C GLU A 454 13.66 24.70 -2.19
N LEU A 455 14.39 23.59 -2.07
CA LEU A 455 14.19 22.43 -2.92
C LEU A 455 12.81 21.79 -2.68
N ASP A 456 12.47 21.54 -1.42
CA ASP A 456 11.18 20.97 -1.04
C ASP A 456 10.02 21.90 -1.44
N ARG A 457 10.19 23.22 -1.29
CA ARG A 457 9.21 24.22 -1.76
C ARG A 457 9.00 24.16 -3.27
N ARG A 458 10.07 24.05 -4.08
CA ARG A 458 9.97 23.92 -5.54
C ARG A 458 9.30 22.61 -5.95
N THR A 459 9.69 21.50 -5.34
CA THR A 459 9.12 20.18 -5.62
C THR A 459 7.64 20.11 -5.21
N LEU A 460 7.26 20.73 -4.08
CA LEU A 460 5.86 20.79 -3.65
C LEU A 460 4.98 21.57 -4.63
N LYS A 461 5.49 22.71 -5.14
CA LYS A 461 4.80 23.49 -6.18
C LYS A 461 4.62 22.69 -7.47
N GLU A 462 5.62 21.89 -7.85
CA GLU A 462 5.53 21.01 -9.02
C GLU A 462 4.52 19.86 -8.79
N ALA A 463 4.48 19.29 -7.59
CA ALA A 463 3.46 18.31 -7.23
C ALA A 463 2.04 18.90 -7.35
N PHE A 464 1.79 20.10 -6.82
CA PHE A 464 0.49 20.79 -6.97
C PHE A 464 0.18 21.18 -8.42
N ARG A 465 1.20 21.36 -9.27
CA ARG A 465 1.00 21.57 -10.71
C ARG A 465 0.46 20.30 -11.36
N LEU A 466 1.06 19.14 -11.07
CA LEU A 466 0.58 17.85 -11.57
C LEU A 466 -0.81 17.51 -11.04
N GLU A 467 -1.09 17.81 -9.77
CA GLU A 467 -2.42 17.69 -9.18
C GLU A 467 -3.47 18.53 -9.93
N ARG A 468 -3.13 19.79 -10.26
CA ARG A 468 -4.00 20.67 -11.06
C ARG A 468 -4.20 20.15 -12.48
N ASP A 469 -3.15 19.58 -13.10
CA ASP A 469 -3.24 19.02 -14.45
C ASP A 469 -4.20 17.81 -14.45
N MET A 470 -4.15 16.94 -13.44
CA MET A 470 -5.12 15.85 -13.26
C MET A 470 -6.56 16.37 -13.15
N GLN A 471 -6.79 17.38 -12.30
CA GLN A 471 -8.12 17.99 -12.17
C GLN A 471 -8.58 18.66 -13.47
N SER A 472 -7.68 19.29 -14.22
CA SER A 472 -8.00 19.93 -15.51
C SER A 472 -8.43 18.88 -16.53
N ARG A 473 -7.71 17.75 -16.60
CA ARG A 473 -8.07 16.61 -17.43
C ARG A 473 -9.43 16.06 -17.05
N LEU A 474 -9.67 15.85 -15.76
CA LEU A 474 -10.95 15.38 -15.25
C LEU A 474 -12.10 16.34 -15.61
N ALA A 475 -11.87 17.65 -15.51
CA ALA A 475 -12.85 18.65 -15.91
C ALA A 475 -13.15 18.58 -17.42
N MET A 476 -12.14 18.34 -18.26
CA MET A 476 -12.33 18.16 -19.70
C MET A 476 -13.09 16.87 -20.02
N ASP A 477 -12.70 15.74 -19.44
CA ASP A 477 -13.30 14.41 -19.66
C ASP A 477 -14.80 14.40 -19.30
N TYR A 478 -15.20 15.19 -18.29
CA TYR A 478 -16.57 15.27 -17.78
C TYR A 478 -17.29 16.59 -18.11
N GLN A 479 -16.71 17.45 -18.94
CA GLN A 479 -17.27 18.74 -19.39
C GLN A 479 -17.68 19.68 -18.23
N LEU A 480 -16.85 19.75 -17.20
CA LEU A 480 -17.04 20.59 -16.01
C LEU A 480 -16.35 21.95 -16.19
N ARG A 481 -16.86 22.97 -15.50
CA ARG A 481 -16.39 24.37 -15.62
C ARG A 481 -15.46 24.80 -14.50
#